data_AF-A0A2K4ZNX7-F1
#
_entry.id   AF-A0A2K4ZNX7-F1
#
_cell.length_a   1.000
_cell.length_b   1.000
_cell.length_c   1.000
_cell.angle_alpha   90.00
_cell.angle_beta   90.00
_cell.angle_gamma   90.00
#
_symmetry.space_group_name_H-M   'P 1'
#
loop_
_entity.id
_entity.type
_entity.pdbx_description
1 polymer ?
#
loop_
_entity_poly.entity_id
_entity_poly.type
_entity_poly.pdbx_seq_one_letter_code
_entity_poly.pdbx_strand_id
1 'polypeptide(L)'
;MRLSCMDGGSTLQDSIAAAKLLEHAGVDLLDISGGFCGFVRPDYKEQGYFSEITQAAKAVVNIPVILTGGITEADMAELLLKNGEADLIGVGRAIMKNSLWAKEAITKIG
;
A
#
# COMPACT_ATOMS: atom_id res chain seq x y z
N MET A 1 -4.31 -5.55 5.89
CA MET A 1 -5.02 -6.51 5.02
C MET A 1 -4.09 -7.00 3.92
N ARG A 2 -3.99 -8.32 3.70
CA ARG A 2 -3.12 -8.88 2.65
C ARG A 2 -3.95 -9.55 1.56
N LEU A 3 -3.66 -9.24 0.30
CA LEU A 3 -4.50 -9.63 -0.85
C LEU A 3 -3.79 -10.62 -1.77
N SER A 4 -4.50 -11.69 -2.15
CA SER A 4 -4.02 -12.71 -3.09
C SER A 4 -4.59 -12.45 -4.48
N CYS A 5 -3.76 -12.29 -5.50
CA CYS A 5 -4.18 -12.00 -6.88
C CYS A 5 -4.12 -13.21 -7.83
N MET A 6 -4.07 -14.43 -7.31
CA MET A 6 -4.08 -15.66 -8.12
C MET A 6 -5.50 -16.05 -8.54
N ASP A 7 -5.63 -16.99 -9.49
CA ASP A 7 -6.91 -17.59 -9.82
C ASP A 7 -7.57 -18.21 -8.58
N GLY A 8 -8.82 -17.79 -8.31
CA GLY A 8 -9.54 -18.11 -7.07
C GLY A 8 -9.10 -17.30 -5.83
N GLY A 9 -8.25 -16.29 -6.01
CA GLY A 9 -7.83 -15.34 -4.98
C GLY A 9 -8.87 -14.26 -4.69
N SER A 10 -8.48 -13.29 -3.85
CA SER A 10 -9.36 -12.19 -3.44
C SER A 10 -9.49 -11.16 -4.56
N THR A 11 -10.73 -10.81 -4.90
CA THR A 11 -11.01 -9.74 -5.83
C THR A 11 -10.89 -8.37 -5.16
N LEU A 12 -10.91 -7.30 -5.96
CA LEU A 12 -11.02 -5.93 -5.46
C LEU A 12 -12.27 -5.75 -4.58
N GLN A 13 -13.40 -6.35 -4.98
CA GLN A 13 -14.65 -6.26 -4.21
C GLN A 13 -14.55 -6.97 -2.86
N ASP A 14 -13.90 -8.14 -2.81
CA ASP A 14 -13.65 -8.85 -1.55
C ASP A 14 -12.77 -8.01 -0.61
N SER A 15 -11.79 -7.31 -1.18
CA SER A 15 -10.88 -6.42 -0.44
C SER A 15 -11.63 -5.24 0.18
N ILE A 16 -12.53 -4.62 -0.57
CA ILE A 16 -13.39 -3.51 -0.11
C ILE A 16 -14.33 -3.99 1.00
N ALA A 17 -14.96 -5.16 0.82
CA ALA A 17 -15.84 -5.75 1.83
C ALA A 17 -15.07 -6.08 3.12
N ALA A 18 -13.88 -6.68 3.00
CA ALA A 18 -13.02 -6.98 4.13
C ALA A 18 -12.55 -5.72 4.86
N ALA A 19 -12.19 -4.65 4.14
CA ALA A 19 -11.78 -3.38 4.74
C ALA A 19 -12.87 -2.80 5.66
N LYS A 20 -14.13 -2.78 5.18
CA LYS A 20 -15.27 -2.35 6.00
C LYS A 20 -15.48 -3.24 7.21
N LEU A 21 -15.43 -4.57 7.04
CA LEU A 21 -15.61 -5.50 8.15
C LEU A 21 -14.54 -5.33 9.23
N LEU A 22 -13.28 -5.10 8.83
CA LEU A 22 -12.17 -4.85 9.75
C LEU A 22 -12.35 -3.53 10.51
N GLU A 23 -12.76 -2.46 9.83
CA GLU A 23 -13.09 -1.19 10.50
C GLU A 23 -14.22 -1.38 11.52
N HIS A 24 -15.31 -2.06 11.15
CA HIS A 24 -16.43 -2.33 12.06
C HIS A 24 -16.02 -3.21 13.26
N ALA A 25 -15.01 -4.07 13.09
CA ALA A 25 -14.43 -4.86 14.17
C ALA A 25 -13.51 -4.04 15.10
N GLY A 26 -13.29 -2.76 14.81
CA GLY A 26 -12.51 -1.84 15.65
C GLY A 26 -11.03 -1.77 15.30
N VAL A 27 -10.63 -2.11 14.07
CA VAL A 27 -9.26 -1.88 13.60
C VAL A 27 -9.00 -0.39 13.42
N ASP A 28 -7.89 0.12 13.93
CA ASP A 28 -7.54 1.55 13.86
C ASP A 28 -6.84 1.97 12.56
N LEU A 29 -6.26 1.01 11.81
CA LEU A 29 -5.47 1.27 10.62
C LEU A 29 -5.38 0.05 9.71
N LEU A 30 -5.40 0.26 8.39
CA LEU A 30 -5.26 -0.81 7.39
C LEU A 30 -3.95 -0.68 6.62
N ASP A 31 -3.06 -1.66 6.75
CA ASP A 31 -1.89 -1.79 5.87
C ASP A 31 -2.19 -2.74 4.71
N ILE A 32 -2.19 -2.22 3.48
CA ILE A 32 -2.49 -2.97 2.26
C ILE A 32 -1.19 -3.39 1.57
N SER A 33 -1.01 -4.72 1.50
CA SER A 33 0.13 -5.35 0.85
C SER A 33 -0.27 -6.60 0.06
N GLY A 34 0.68 -7.13 -0.71
CA GLY A 34 0.53 -8.43 -1.36
C GLY A 34 0.47 -9.58 -0.35
N GLY A 35 -0.35 -10.59 -0.67
CA GLY A 35 -0.49 -11.82 0.08
C GLY A 35 0.71 -12.76 -0.08
N PHE A 36 0.82 -13.73 0.85
CA PHE A 36 1.89 -14.74 0.86
C PHE A 36 1.84 -15.69 -0.33
N CYS A 37 0.71 -15.73 -1.03
CA CYS A 37 0.51 -16.63 -2.16
C CYS A 37 1.15 -16.10 -3.46
N GLY A 38 2.04 -15.11 -3.36
CA GLY A 38 2.72 -14.52 -4.49
C GLY A 38 1.89 -13.41 -5.13
N PHE A 39 2.48 -12.23 -5.20
CA PHE A 39 2.02 -11.17 -6.09
C PHE A 39 3.11 -10.98 -7.13
N VAL A 40 2.95 -11.62 -8.28
CA VAL A 40 3.81 -11.41 -9.44
C VAL A 40 2.93 -10.74 -10.49
N ARG A 41 3.09 -9.44 -10.68
CA ARG A 41 2.67 -8.78 -11.91
C ARG A 41 3.94 -8.62 -12.77
N PRO A 42 4.20 -9.52 -13.74
CA PRO A 42 5.41 -9.50 -14.55
C PRO A 42 5.65 -8.15 -15.23
N ASP A 43 4.56 -7.46 -15.57
CA ASP A 43 4.58 -6.20 -16.31
C ASP A 43 4.55 -4.95 -15.43
N TYR A 44 4.40 -5.10 -14.11
CA TYR A 44 4.30 -3.96 -13.17
C TYR A 44 5.69 -3.62 -12.63
N LYS A 45 6.36 -2.70 -13.34
CA LYS A 45 7.67 -2.16 -12.96
C LYS A 45 7.57 -0.89 -12.12
N GLU A 46 6.37 -0.33 -12.01
CA GLU A 46 6.08 0.92 -11.30
C GLU A 46 5.97 0.69 -9.80
N GLN A 47 6.45 1.62 -8.99
CA GLN A 47 6.34 1.51 -7.54
C GLN A 47 4.89 1.81 -7.09
N GLY A 48 4.48 1.28 -5.95
CA GLY A 48 3.11 1.41 -5.48
C GLY A 48 2.20 0.33 -6.08
N TYR A 49 2.66 -0.92 -6.05
CA TYR A 49 1.99 -2.06 -6.70
C TYR A 49 0.50 -2.25 -6.36
N PHE A 50 0.06 -1.70 -5.22
CA PHE A 50 -1.29 -1.85 -4.68
C PHE A 50 -2.05 -0.53 -4.60
N SER A 51 -1.63 0.50 -5.35
CA SER A 51 -2.23 1.84 -5.34
C SER A 51 -3.74 1.79 -5.57
N GLU A 52 -4.15 1.15 -6.67
CA GLU A 52 -5.55 1.02 -7.07
C GLU A 52 -6.43 0.43 -5.95
N ILE A 53 -5.95 -0.63 -5.30
CA ILE A 53 -6.70 -1.30 -4.25
C ILE A 53 -6.69 -0.48 -2.96
N THR A 54 -5.57 0.18 -2.67
CA THR A 54 -5.42 1.03 -1.49
C THR A 54 -6.34 2.23 -1.57
N GLN A 55 -6.39 2.89 -2.72
CA GLN A 55 -7.29 3.99 -2.99
C GLN A 55 -8.75 3.56 -2.89
N ALA A 56 -9.10 2.39 -3.45
CA ALA A 56 -10.46 1.86 -3.36
C ALA A 56 -10.88 1.51 -1.92
N ALA A 57 -9.97 0.95 -1.12
CA ALA A 57 -10.23 0.68 0.29
C ALA A 57 -10.38 1.98 1.09
N LYS A 58 -9.48 2.94 0.88
CA LYS A 58 -9.51 4.27 1.51
C LYS A 58 -10.80 5.01 1.20
N ALA A 59 -11.35 4.90 -0.01
CA ALA A 59 -12.59 5.55 -0.39
C ALA A 59 -13.83 5.03 0.38
N VAL A 60 -13.72 3.91 1.10
CA VAL A 60 -14.86 3.26 1.75
C VAL A 60 -14.73 3.07 3.27
N VAL A 61 -13.59 3.45 3.86
CA VAL A 61 -13.33 3.42 5.31
C VAL A 61 -12.95 4.80 5.81
N ASN A 62 -13.12 5.05 7.11
CA ASN A 62 -12.77 6.32 7.76
C ASN A 62 -11.47 6.25 8.56
N ILE A 63 -10.85 5.06 8.62
CA ILE A 63 -9.56 4.84 9.28
C ILE A 63 -8.39 5.01 8.29
N PRO A 64 -7.20 5.42 8.76
CA PRO A 64 -6.04 5.60 7.90
C PRO A 64 -5.63 4.31 7.17
N VAL A 65 -5.18 4.45 5.93
CA VAL A 65 -4.74 3.34 5.08
C VAL A 65 -3.28 3.51 4.65
N ILE A 66 -2.46 2.47 4.84
CA ILE A 66 -1.06 2.41 4.41
C ILE A 66 -0.96 1.63 3.10
N LEU A 67 -0.23 2.18 2.14
CA LEU A 67 0.21 1.47 0.93
C LEU A 67 1.60 0.86 1.14
N THR A 68 1.72 -0.46 1.09
CA THR A 68 3.01 -1.16 1.16
C THR A 68 3.25 -2.02 -0.07
N GLY A 69 4.05 -1.53 -1.02
CA GLY A 69 4.36 -2.30 -2.24
C GLY A 69 5.36 -1.64 -3.18
N GLY A 70 6.62 -2.09 -3.15
CA GLY A 70 7.60 -1.75 -4.18
C GLY A 70 8.17 -0.33 -4.13
N ILE A 71 7.87 0.45 -3.08
CA ILE A 71 8.34 1.82 -2.92
C ILE A 71 9.85 1.84 -2.63
N THR A 72 10.59 2.58 -3.45
CA THR A 72 12.03 2.78 -3.36
C THR A 72 12.45 4.24 -3.46
N GLU A 73 11.66 5.10 -4.10
CA GLU A 73 11.98 6.52 -4.30
C GLU A 73 11.06 7.41 -3.48
N ALA A 74 11.62 8.42 -2.82
CA ALA A 74 10.87 9.37 -2.00
C ALA A 74 9.83 10.17 -2.82
N ASP A 75 10.20 10.59 -4.03
CA ASP A 75 9.31 11.36 -4.92
C ASP A 75 8.04 10.57 -5.28
N MET A 76 8.18 9.24 -5.39
CA MET A 76 7.05 8.37 -5.69
C MET A 76 6.14 8.18 -4.48
N ALA A 77 6.72 8.03 -3.28
CA ALA A 77 5.95 8.02 -2.04
C ALA A 77 5.14 9.33 -1.88
N GLU A 78 5.78 10.46 -2.13
CA GLU A 78 5.16 11.79 -2.06
C GLU A 78 4.05 11.97 -3.11
N LEU A 79 4.25 11.50 -4.34
CA LEU A 79 3.23 11.55 -5.39
C LEU A 79 1.98 10.77 -5.00
N LEU A 80 2.13 9.55 -4.48
CA LEU A 80 1.02 8.70 -4.06
C LEU A 80 0.22 9.32 -2.90
N LEU A 81 0.91 9.98 -1.96
CA LEU A 81 0.27 10.74 -0.89
C LEU A 81 -0.49 11.95 -1.44
N LYS A 82 0.13 12.75 -2.32
CA LYS A 82 -0.51 13.93 -2.95
C LYS A 82 -1.73 13.57 -3.79
N ASN A 83 -1.71 12.42 -4.45
CA ASN A 83 -2.84 11.89 -5.22
C ASN A 83 -3.97 11.35 -4.32
N GLY A 84 -3.75 11.25 -3.01
CA GLY A 84 -4.73 10.72 -2.06
C GLY A 84 -4.91 9.20 -2.16
N GLU A 85 -3.94 8.48 -2.73
CA GLU A 85 -4.00 7.03 -2.91
C GLU A 85 -3.78 6.27 -1.59
N ALA A 86 -3.12 6.91 -0.61
CA ALA A 86 -2.89 6.38 0.74
C ALA A 86 -2.80 7.52 1.76
N ASP A 87 -2.94 7.19 3.06
CA ASP A 87 -2.61 8.10 4.16
C ASP A 87 -1.14 8.00 4.57
N LEU A 88 -0.56 6.80 4.45
CA LEU A 88 0.85 6.55 4.72
C LEU A 88 1.45 5.60 3.69
N ILE A 89 2.77 5.64 3.57
CA ILE A 89 3.53 4.78 2.65
C ILE A 89 4.46 3.87 3.44
N GLY A 90 4.30 2.56 3.24
CA GLY A 90 5.18 1.53 3.81
C GLY A 90 6.39 1.28 2.93
N VAL A 91 7.59 1.49 3.48
CA VAL A 91 8.87 1.29 2.79
C VAL A 91 9.67 0.20 3.48
N GLY A 92 9.86 -0.93 2.79
CA GLY A 92 10.56 -2.10 3.35
C GLY A 92 11.98 -2.28 2.80
N ARG A 93 12.07 -2.89 1.60
CA ARG A 93 13.35 -3.27 0.98
C ARG A 93 14.32 -2.11 0.75
N ALA A 94 13.82 -0.91 0.48
CA ALA A 94 14.68 0.26 0.31
C ALA A 94 15.40 0.66 1.60
N ILE A 95 14.70 0.64 2.75
CA ILE A 95 15.31 0.88 4.07
C ILE A 95 16.33 -0.22 4.42
N MET A 96 16.03 -1.49 4.08
CA MET A 96 17.00 -2.57 4.30
C MET A 96 18.27 -2.42 3.46
N LYS A 97 18.16 -1.85 2.25
CA LYS A 97 19.31 -1.60 1.36
C LYS A 97 20.10 -0.35 1.77
N ASN A 98 19.41 0.68 2.26
CA ASN A 98 20.00 1.92 2.75
C ASN A 98 19.31 2.34 4.06
N SER A 99 20.00 2.19 5.19
CA SER A 99 19.46 2.58 6.50
C SER A 99 19.23 4.09 6.64
N LEU A 100 19.85 4.92 5.79
CA LEU A 100 19.65 6.37 5.76
C LEU A 100 18.51 6.81 4.84
N TRP A 101 17.82 5.88 4.18
CA TRP A 101 16.77 6.19 3.19
C TRP A 101 15.74 7.19 3.72
N ALA A 102 15.26 7.03 4.96
CA ALA A 102 14.28 7.95 5.54
C ALA A 102 14.83 9.36 5.73
N LYS A 103 16.10 9.49 6.13
CA LYS A 103 16.77 10.79 6.28
C LYS A 103 16.97 11.47 4.92
N GLU A 104 17.37 10.71 3.93
CA GLU A 104 17.53 11.18 2.55
C GLU A 104 16.19 11.61 1.96
N ALA A 105 15.12 10.84 2.19
CA ALA A 105 13.77 11.17 1.76
C ALA A 105 13.32 12.52 2.34
N ILE A 106 13.48 12.72 3.65
CA ILE A 106 13.16 14.00 4.31
C ILE A 106 13.95 15.16 3.69
N THR A 107 15.24 14.97 3.42
CA THR A 107 16.09 16.02 2.82
C THR A 107 15.67 16.35 1.38
N LYS A 108 15.06 15.40 0.67
CA LYS A 108 14.70 15.52 -0.74
C LYS A 108 13.31 16.16 -0.94
N ILE A 109 12.35 15.85 -0.08
CA ILE A 109 10.94 16.29 -0.23
C ILE A 109 10.50 17.34 0.81
N GLY A 110 11.27 17.56 1.88
CA GLY A 110 11.03 18.57 2.90
C GLY A 110 11.63 19.93 2.54
#